data_AF-A0A963W0K0-F1
#
_entry.id   AF-A0A963W0K0-F1
#
_cell.length_a   1.000
_cell.length_b   1.000
_cell.length_c   1.000
_cell.angle_alpha   90.00
_cell.angle_beta   90.00
_cell.angle_gamma   90.00
#
_symmetry.space_group_name_H-M   'P 1'
#
loop_
_entity.id
_entity.type
_entity.pdbx_description
1 polymer ?
#
loop_
_entity_poly.entity_id
_entity_poly.type
_entity_poly.pdbx_seq_one_letter_code
_entity_poly.pdbx_strand_id
1 'polypeptide(L)'
;MTGARKTCWSLGLCAAMFAACAMPDESAAAGAQGMSANARSLERTSTRDPAIELRSHRAAYRLELDDVKRSSPMVGVQGGLVMEWRASCEGWLSNQRLAFVAERPEAPPFLYDVRFSSWESLDHDKLRFVVRSFDDGRLFETWQGQASLDPPVEDGLRGGVARFVAPADESLTLPAGTIFPTAHMQRLLEAARRGDRMLVQKVFDGSGPDALTLVTAVIGEARDGKDAAGGEPQRQWPVSLAYFRLDDAAAEGVVDRSARDMLDAGPDFEISFTLGSGGVLQDVVLDYGDFAMRGVLEDIEVFTPPTCE
;
A
#
# COMPACT_ATOMS: atom_id res chain seq x y z
N MET A 1 -14.09 -45.96 -5.70
CA MET A 1 -13.16 -45.10 -6.48
C MET A 1 -14.02 -44.30 -7.45
N THR A 2 -13.87 -43.00 -7.63
CA THR A 2 -12.89 -42.03 -7.09
C THR A 2 -13.60 -40.90 -6.32
N GLY A 3 -13.04 -40.47 -5.18
CA GLY A 3 -13.54 -39.32 -4.44
C GLY A 3 -12.78 -38.05 -4.82
N ALA A 4 -13.47 -37.00 -5.25
CA ALA A 4 -12.84 -35.73 -5.61
C ALA A 4 -12.34 -34.99 -4.36
N ARG A 5 -11.03 -35.08 -4.08
CA ARG A 5 -10.38 -34.20 -3.10
C ARG A 5 -10.29 -32.79 -3.70
N LYS A 6 -11.28 -31.94 -3.38
CA LYS A 6 -11.13 -30.49 -3.54
C LYS A 6 -10.11 -29.99 -2.52
N THR A 7 -8.84 -29.94 -2.91
CA THR A 7 -7.84 -29.15 -2.19
C THR A 7 -8.13 -27.68 -2.43
N CYS A 8 -8.94 -27.11 -1.54
CA CYS A 8 -8.74 -25.72 -1.11
C CYS A 8 -7.33 -25.59 -0.51
N TRP A 9 -6.89 -24.36 -0.21
CA TRP A 9 -5.50 -23.93 0.08
C TRP A 9 -4.74 -23.50 -1.17
N SER A 10 -5.24 -22.43 -1.80
CA SER A 10 -4.48 -21.50 -2.63
C SER A 10 -4.47 -20.14 -1.93
N LEU A 11 -3.68 -20.02 -0.87
CA LEU A 11 -3.53 -18.79 -0.08
C LEU A 11 -2.66 -17.78 -0.84
N GLY A 12 -3.27 -17.13 -1.84
CA GLY A 12 -2.65 -16.09 -2.68
C GLY A 12 -2.45 -14.76 -1.95
N LEU A 13 -1.78 -14.77 -0.79
CA LEU A 13 -1.44 -13.58 -0.01
C LEU A 13 -0.41 -12.64 -0.71
N CYS A 14 -0.04 -12.93 -1.96
CA CYS A 14 0.83 -12.08 -2.76
C CYS A 14 0.10 -10.93 -3.48
N ALA A 15 -1.23 -11.02 -3.69
CA ALA A 15 -2.11 -9.94 -4.34
C ALA A 15 -3.49 -7.63 -2.94
N ALA A 16 -3.73 -7.43 -1.60
CA ALA A 16 -3.35 -6.24 -0.82
C ALA A 16 -2.68 -6.75 0.47
N MET A 17 -1.61 -7.54 0.28
CA MET A 17 -1.29 -8.76 1.06
C MET A 17 -2.46 -9.78 1.28
N PHE A 18 -3.65 -9.49 0.74
CA PHE A 18 -4.52 -10.37 -0.09
C PHE A 18 -5.24 -11.57 0.59
N ALA A 19 -6.56 -11.47 0.77
CA ALA A 19 -7.57 -11.98 -0.19
C ALA A 19 -8.88 -12.55 0.41
N ALA A 20 -10.00 -12.11 -0.18
CA ALA A 20 -11.14 -12.92 -0.67
C ALA A 20 -12.48 -13.02 0.11
N CYS A 21 -13.53 -12.95 -0.72
CA CYS A 21 -14.91 -13.48 -0.58
C CYS A 21 -15.94 -12.70 0.26
N ALA A 22 -17.20 -12.80 -0.19
CA ALA A 22 -18.32 -11.97 0.23
C ALA A 22 -19.60 -12.79 0.47
N MET A 23 -20.56 -12.22 1.22
CA MET A 23 -22.04 -12.34 1.09
C MET A 23 -22.69 -11.34 2.10
N PRO A 24 -23.95 -10.88 1.91
CA PRO A 24 -24.43 -9.61 2.48
C PRO A 24 -25.40 -9.71 3.67
N ASP A 25 -25.73 -8.56 4.27
CA ASP A 25 -26.99 -8.32 5.00
C ASP A 25 -27.44 -6.85 4.86
N GLU A 26 -28.74 -6.53 5.06
CA GLU A 26 -29.37 -5.25 4.66
C GLU A 26 -29.54 -4.21 5.80
N SER A 27 -29.42 -2.87 5.53
CA SER A 27 -30.30 -1.81 6.11
C SER A 27 -29.98 -0.33 5.74
N ALA A 28 -30.80 0.24 4.84
CA ALA A 28 -31.44 1.58 4.91
C ALA A 28 -30.71 2.92 5.29
N ALA A 29 -30.52 3.77 4.26
CA ALA A 29 -31.16 5.10 4.07
C ALA A 29 -30.62 6.46 4.66
N ALA A 30 -30.68 7.49 3.77
CA ALA A 30 -30.64 8.96 3.98
C ALA A 30 -29.33 9.63 4.50
N GLY A 31 -29.02 10.91 4.22
CA GLY A 31 -29.64 11.92 3.33
C GLY A 31 -29.12 13.36 3.59
N ALA A 32 -29.24 14.27 2.59
CA ALA A 32 -28.73 15.68 2.58
C ALA A 32 -27.18 15.80 2.51
N GLN A 33 -26.54 16.70 1.73
CA GLN A 33 -26.63 18.17 1.60
C GLN A 33 -26.29 18.89 2.94
N GLY A 34 -25.26 19.73 3.08
CA GLY A 34 -24.20 20.18 2.15
C GLY A 34 -24.09 21.71 2.14
N MET A 35 -22.91 22.29 2.44
CA MET A 35 -22.72 23.75 2.41
C MET A 35 -21.25 24.18 2.22
N SER A 36 -21.04 25.28 1.50
CA SER A 36 -19.72 25.89 1.24
C SER A 36 -19.39 26.99 2.25
N ALA A 37 -18.11 27.18 2.58
CA ALA A 37 -17.62 28.33 3.33
C ALA A 37 -16.21 28.75 2.87
N ASN A 38 -16.11 29.87 2.16
CA ASN A 38 -14.82 30.51 1.81
C ASN A 38 -14.20 31.18 3.05
N ALA A 39 -12.93 30.87 3.35
CA ALA A 39 -12.17 31.55 4.41
C ALA A 39 -10.71 31.85 3.99
N ARG A 40 -10.55 33.02 3.36
CA ARG A 40 -9.34 33.89 3.26
C ARG A 40 -7.97 33.27 3.57
N SER A 41 -7.10 33.32 2.57
CA SER A 41 -5.65 33.15 2.70
C SER A 41 -5.04 34.06 3.79
N LEU A 42 -4.29 33.44 4.70
CA LEU A 42 -3.32 34.12 5.56
C LEU A 42 -1.93 33.79 5.04
N GLU A 43 -1.17 34.81 4.67
CA GLU A 43 0.19 34.67 4.15
C GLU A 43 1.14 34.28 5.30
N ARG A 44 1.31 32.96 5.51
CA ARG A 44 2.28 32.42 6.47
C ARG A 44 3.70 32.76 6.00
N THR A 45 4.40 33.55 6.81
CA THR A 45 5.83 33.81 6.63
C THR A 45 6.59 32.48 6.53
N SER A 46 7.39 32.31 5.47
CA SER A 46 8.08 31.05 5.20
C SER A 46 9.28 30.86 6.12
N THR A 47 9.02 30.39 7.34
CA THR A 47 9.97 29.50 8.01
C THR A 47 10.19 28.29 7.10
N ARG A 48 11.45 27.97 6.80
CA ARG A 48 11.81 26.85 5.93
C ARG A 48 11.54 25.52 6.65
N ASP A 49 10.27 25.12 6.66
CA ASP A 49 9.78 23.80 7.07
C ASP A 49 10.72 22.75 6.44
N PRO A 50 11.31 21.82 7.20
CA PRO A 50 12.15 20.77 6.62
C PRO A 50 11.33 20.07 5.53
N ALA A 51 11.94 19.86 4.37
CA ALA A 51 11.20 19.44 3.19
C ALA A 51 10.42 18.16 3.48
N ILE A 52 9.10 18.22 3.33
CA ILE A 52 8.22 17.06 3.47
C ILE A 52 8.35 16.29 2.16
N GLU A 53 9.34 15.41 2.14
CA GLU A 53 9.84 14.68 0.98
C GLU A 53 10.27 13.28 1.39
N LEU A 54 10.27 12.33 0.45
CA LEU A 54 10.68 10.96 0.73
C LEU A 54 12.21 10.92 0.93
N ARG A 55 12.68 10.77 2.17
CA ARG A 55 14.10 10.53 2.45
C ARG A 55 14.47 9.12 2.01
N SER A 56 15.69 8.92 1.50
CA SER A 56 16.24 7.57 1.35
C SER A 56 16.48 6.99 2.74
N HIS A 57 15.81 5.89 3.09
CA HIS A 57 15.88 5.29 4.41
C HIS A 57 15.51 3.80 4.38
N ARG A 58 15.92 3.05 5.39
CA ARG A 58 15.43 1.71 5.73
C ARG A 58 14.90 1.71 7.15
N ALA A 59 13.65 1.31 7.32
CA ALA A 59 13.00 1.12 8.62
C ALA A 59 12.74 -0.36 8.86
N ALA A 60 12.99 -0.84 10.08
CA ALA A 60 12.72 -2.21 10.51
C ALA A 60 11.77 -2.20 11.72
N TYR A 61 10.68 -2.94 11.59
CA TYR A 61 9.60 -3.04 12.57
C TYR A 61 9.51 -4.47 13.09
N ARG A 62 9.37 -4.64 14.40
CA ARG A 62 8.92 -5.90 15.01
C ARG A 62 7.40 -5.98 14.89
N LEU A 63 6.91 -7.17 14.54
CA LEU A 63 5.48 -7.42 14.37
C LEU A 63 4.92 -8.27 15.50
N GLU A 64 3.77 -7.84 15.99
CA GLU A 64 2.94 -8.51 17.00
C GLU A 64 1.47 -8.48 16.54
N LEU A 65 0.68 -9.48 16.96
CA LEU A 65 -0.76 -9.53 16.71
C LEU A 65 -1.45 -8.36 17.42
N ASP A 66 -2.22 -7.57 16.68
CA ASP A 66 -3.02 -6.45 17.22
C ASP A 66 -4.46 -6.90 17.54
N ASP A 67 -5.44 -5.98 17.56
CA ASP A 67 -6.75 -6.24 18.18
C ASP A 67 -7.46 -7.50 17.65
N VAL A 68 -7.67 -8.46 18.55
CA VAL A 68 -8.18 -9.80 18.22
C VAL A 68 -9.70 -9.73 18.11
N LYS A 69 -10.17 -9.39 16.91
CA LYS A 69 -11.55 -9.64 16.46
C LYS A 69 -11.91 -11.09 16.84
N ARG A 70 -13.04 -11.30 17.53
CA ARG A 70 -13.40 -12.59 18.18
C ARG A 70 -13.54 -13.79 17.22
N SER A 71 -13.49 -13.57 15.92
CA SER A 71 -13.51 -14.55 14.83
C SER A 71 -12.14 -14.81 14.20
N SER A 72 -11.06 -14.19 14.69
CA SER A 72 -9.73 -14.28 14.09
C SER A 72 -9.22 -15.73 14.05
N PRO A 73 -8.61 -16.18 12.93
CA PRO A 73 -8.04 -17.52 12.81
C PRO A 73 -6.69 -17.67 13.54
N MET A 74 -6.11 -16.59 14.05
CA MET A 74 -4.80 -16.55 14.71
C MET A 74 -4.92 -16.28 16.21
N VAL A 75 -4.03 -16.88 17.00
CA VAL A 75 -3.93 -16.64 18.47
C VAL A 75 -2.62 -15.98 18.89
N GLY A 76 -1.66 -15.87 17.97
CA GLY A 76 -0.41 -15.16 18.16
C GLY A 76 0.27 -14.95 16.81
N VAL A 77 0.95 -13.81 16.65
CA VAL A 77 1.79 -13.52 15.49
C VAL A 77 3.07 -12.88 16.00
N GLN A 78 4.22 -13.35 15.49
CA GLN A 78 5.54 -12.83 15.82
C GLN A 78 6.37 -12.73 14.54
N GLY A 79 6.92 -11.56 14.23
CA GLY A 79 7.65 -11.38 12.98
C GLY A 79 8.39 -10.05 12.87
N GLY A 80 8.73 -9.69 11.64
CA GLY A 80 9.25 -8.38 11.31
C GLY A 80 8.87 -7.93 9.90
N LEU A 81 8.70 -6.61 9.76
CA LEU A 81 8.59 -5.91 8.49
C LEU A 81 9.87 -5.10 8.30
N VAL A 82 10.44 -5.11 7.11
CA VAL A 82 11.50 -4.17 6.71
C VAL A 82 11.02 -3.44 5.47
N MET A 83 11.16 -2.12 5.46
CA MET A 83 10.85 -1.26 4.30
C MET A 83 12.04 -0.36 4.02
N GLU A 84 12.50 -0.32 2.77
CA GLU A 84 13.61 0.51 2.32
C GLU A 84 13.22 1.25 1.04
N TRP A 85 13.36 2.58 1.06
CA TRP A 85 13.37 3.40 -0.14
C TRP A 85 14.78 3.99 -0.32
N ARG A 86 15.36 3.83 -1.51
CA ARG A 86 16.69 4.38 -1.84
C ARG A 86 16.67 5.03 -3.22
N ALA A 87 16.96 6.32 -3.29
CA ALA A 87 17.16 7.02 -4.55
C ALA A 87 18.40 6.53 -5.30
N SER A 88 18.32 6.49 -6.62
CA SER A 88 19.43 6.39 -7.57
C SER A 88 19.33 7.55 -8.57
N CYS A 89 20.37 7.75 -9.40
CA CYS A 89 20.34 8.80 -10.42
C CYS A 89 19.37 8.55 -11.58
N GLU A 90 18.76 7.35 -11.64
CA GLU A 90 17.80 6.97 -12.69
C GLU A 90 16.37 6.77 -12.15
N GLY A 91 16.19 6.72 -10.83
CA GLY A 91 14.92 6.36 -10.22
C GLY A 91 14.99 6.07 -8.72
N TRP A 92 14.01 5.32 -8.23
CA TRP A 92 13.90 4.86 -6.85
C TRP A 92 13.94 3.34 -6.79
N LEU A 93 14.73 2.79 -5.88
CA LEU A 93 14.66 1.40 -5.45
C LEU A 93 13.75 1.31 -4.22
N SER A 94 12.77 0.42 -4.25
CA SER A 94 11.98 0.03 -3.09
C SER A 94 12.25 -1.44 -2.79
N ASN A 95 12.63 -1.75 -1.55
CA ASN A 95 12.75 -3.12 -1.06
C ASN A 95 11.87 -3.29 0.17
N GLN A 96 11.02 -4.30 0.19
CA GLN A 96 10.19 -4.63 1.35
C GLN A 96 10.27 -6.13 1.64
N ARG A 97 10.29 -6.48 2.93
CA ARG A 97 10.17 -7.87 3.38
C ARG A 97 9.27 -7.94 4.60
N LEU A 98 8.15 -8.64 4.46
CA LEU A 98 7.33 -9.09 5.57
C LEU A 98 7.69 -10.55 5.85
N ALA A 99 8.01 -10.91 7.09
CA ALA A 99 8.09 -12.31 7.50
C ALA A 99 7.56 -12.48 8.93
N PHE A 100 6.67 -13.45 9.14
CA PHE A 100 6.09 -13.76 10.45
C PHE A 100 5.79 -15.24 10.63
N VAL A 101 5.81 -15.68 11.89
CA VAL A 101 5.23 -16.95 12.32
C VAL A 101 3.87 -16.65 12.93
N ALA A 102 2.82 -17.35 12.49
CA ALA A 102 1.47 -17.22 13.00
C ALA A 102 1.01 -18.52 13.68
N GLU A 103 0.52 -18.40 14.91
CA GLU A 103 0.01 -19.48 15.75
C GLU A 103 -1.51 -19.60 15.60
N ARG A 104 -2.04 -20.84 15.58
CA ARG A 104 -3.45 -21.16 15.34
C ARG A 104 -3.98 -22.12 16.43
N PRO A 105 -5.26 -22.06 16.84
CA PRO A 105 -5.78 -22.85 17.96
C PRO A 105 -5.63 -24.37 17.81
N GLU A 106 -5.89 -24.91 16.62
CA GLU A 106 -6.00 -26.36 16.36
C GLU A 106 -5.11 -26.83 15.20
N ALA A 107 -4.14 -26.02 14.77
CA ALA A 107 -3.24 -26.31 13.67
C ALA A 107 -1.80 -25.89 14.01
N PRO A 108 -0.76 -26.55 13.43
CA PRO A 108 0.62 -26.10 13.59
C PRO A 108 0.79 -24.63 13.21
N PRO A 109 1.72 -23.89 13.85
CA PRO A 109 2.10 -22.58 13.36
C PRO A 109 2.71 -22.70 11.96
N PHE A 110 2.62 -21.63 11.18
CA PHE A 110 3.20 -21.56 9.83
C PHE A 110 4.10 -20.32 9.72
N LEU A 111 5.16 -20.42 8.91
CA LEU A 111 6.05 -19.30 8.59
C LEU A 111 5.68 -18.73 7.22
N TYR A 112 5.27 -17.46 7.20
CA TYR A 112 5.07 -16.70 5.98
C TYR A 112 6.24 -15.72 5.77
N ASP A 113 6.73 -15.58 4.54
CA ASP A 113 7.81 -14.65 4.16
C ASP A 113 7.57 -14.17 2.73
N VAL A 114 7.39 -12.86 2.55
CA VAL A 114 7.21 -12.21 1.24
C VAL A 114 8.28 -11.16 1.05
N ARG A 115 8.88 -11.17 -0.14
CA ARG A 115 10.01 -10.31 -0.50
C ARG A 115 9.68 -9.57 -1.78
N PHE A 116 9.46 -8.27 -1.65
CA PHE A 116 9.17 -7.34 -2.73
C PHE A 116 10.43 -6.51 -3.04
N SER A 117 10.77 -6.38 -4.31
CA SER A 117 11.75 -5.42 -4.80
C SER A 117 11.22 -4.75 -6.06
N SER A 118 11.27 -3.43 -6.12
CA SER A 118 10.96 -2.67 -7.34
C SER A 118 12.00 -1.59 -7.64
N TRP A 119 12.01 -1.17 -8.91
CA TRP A 119 12.63 0.05 -9.38
C TRP A 119 11.60 0.89 -10.14
N GLU A 120 11.54 2.17 -9.85
CA GLU A 120 10.61 3.13 -10.45
C GLU A 120 11.39 4.33 -11.02
N SER A 121 11.11 4.77 -12.25
CA SER A 121 11.82 5.89 -12.88
C SER A 121 11.52 7.25 -12.22
N LEU A 122 12.42 8.23 -12.37
CA LEU A 122 12.21 9.60 -11.86
C LEU A 122 11.00 10.31 -12.50
N ASP A 123 10.66 9.98 -13.75
CA ASP A 123 9.45 10.47 -14.43
C ASP A 123 8.17 9.69 -14.05
N HIS A 124 8.30 8.74 -13.12
CA HIS A 124 7.27 7.80 -12.66
C HIS A 124 6.55 7.07 -13.81
N ASP A 125 7.27 6.87 -14.92
CA ASP A 125 6.72 6.32 -16.17
C ASP A 125 7.01 4.82 -16.38
N LYS A 126 7.94 4.27 -15.61
CA LYS A 126 8.38 2.87 -15.70
C LYS A 126 8.51 2.28 -14.31
N LEU A 127 7.92 1.10 -14.12
CA LEU A 127 8.11 0.24 -12.95
C LEU A 127 8.74 -1.08 -13.41
N ARG A 128 9.72 -1.58 -12.66
CA ARG A 128 10.21 -2.97 -12.73
C ARG A 128 9.97 -3.57 -11.36
N PHE A 129 9.40 -4.77 -11.28
CA PHE A 129 8.99 -5.37 -10.02
C PHE A 129 9.32 -6.86 -9.95
N VAL A 130 9.60 -7.34 -8.75
CA VAL A 130 9.65 -8.76 -8.43
C VAL A 130 9.19 -9.00 -6.98
N VAL A 131 8.26 -9.93 -6.81
CA VAL A 131 7.71 -10.36 -5.54
C VAL A 131 7.85 -11.88 -5.45
N ARG A 132 8.25 -12.38 -4.29
CA ARG A 132 8.43 -13.82 -4.02
C ARG A 132 7.84 -14.17 -2.67
N SER A 133 6.96 -15.17 -2.67
CA SER A 133 6.22 -15.58 -1.49
C SER A 133 6.59 -17.01 -1.10
N PHE A 134 6.88 -17.18 0.18
CA PHE A 134 7.38 -18.41 0.78
C PHE A 134 6.45 -18.87 1.91
N ASP A 135 6.10 -20.15 1.91
CA ASP A 135 5.29 -20.83 2.91
C ASP A 135 6.13 -21.95 3.53
N ASP A 136 6.31 -21.92 4.85
CA ASP A 136 7.32 -22.69 5.60
C ASP A 136 8.71 -22.67 4.93
N GLY A 137 9.10 -21.48 4.44
CA GLY A 137 10.37 -21.22 3.75
C GLY A 137 10.46 -21.77 2.33
N ARG A 138 9.40 -22.39 1.80
CA ARG A 138 9.34 -22.91 0.42
C ARG A 138 8.70 -21.88 -0.49
N LEU A 139 9.38 -21.50 -1.57
CA LEU A 139 8.82 -20.64 -2.60
C LEU A 139 7.58 -21.33 -3.21
N PHE A 140 6.41 -20.68 -3.12
CA PHE A 140 5.17 -21.17 -3.72
C PHE A 140 4.66 -20.26 -4.86
N GLU A 141 5.04 -18.99 -4.85
CA GLU A 141 4.54 -17.97 -5.78
C GLU A 141 5.64 -16.95 -6.13
N THR A 142 5.59 -16.41 -7.35
CA THR A 142 6.50 -15.35 -7.81
C THR A 142 5.82 -14.53 -8.88
N TRP A 143 5.67 -13.23 -8.62
CA TRP A 143 5.20 -12.24 -9.58
C TRP A 143 6.39 -11.36 -9.99
N GLN A 144 6.72 -11.32 -11.27
CA GLN A 144 7.85 -10.55 -11.80
C GLN A 144 7.46 -9.93 -13.13
N GLY A 145 7.81 -8.67 -13.34
CA GLY A 145 7.48 -7.99 -14.59
C GLY A 145 7.93 -6.54 -14.66
N GLN A 146 7.33 -5.84 -15.61
CA GLN A 146 7.53 -4.41 -15.82
C GLN A 146 6.23 -3.74 -16.26
N ALA A 147 6.02 -2.50 -15.83
CA ALA A 147 4.92 -1.65 -16.28
C ALA A 147 5.46 -0.35 -16.87
N SER A 148 4.73 0.19 -17.85
CA SER A 148 5.04 1.45 -18.52
C SER A 148 3.76 2.27 -18.69
N LEU A 149 3.81 3.55 -18.28
CA LEU A 149 2.72 4.50 -18.49
C LEU A 149 2.95 5.30 -19.79
N ASP A 150 1.92 5.40 -20.62
CA ASP A 150 1.96 6.14 -21.88
C ASP A 150 2.14 7.65 -21.64
N PRO A 151 2.54 8.43 -22.67
CA PRO A 151 2.50 9.89 -22.59
C PRO A 151 1.08 10.38 -22.26
N PRO A 152 0.93 11.48 -21.50
CA PRO A 152 -0.38 12.00 -21.13
C PRO A 152 -1.17 12.48 -22.36
N VAL A 153 -2.49 12.25 -22.33
CA VAL A 153 -3.43 12.70 -23.37
C VAL A 153 -4.08 14.04 -23.00
N GLU A 154 -5.13 14.48 -23.69
CA GLU A 154 -5.72 15.83 -23.53
C GLU A 154 -6.25 16.16 -22.12
N ASP A 155 -6.55 15.15 -21.30
CA ASP A 155 -6.97 15.31 -19.89
C ASP A 155 -5.79 15.37 -18.91
N GLY A 156 -4.55 15.21 -19.38
CA GLY A 156 -3.34 15.15 -18.58
C GLY A 156 -3.12 13.82 -17.84
N LEU A 157 -4.02 12.86 -17.98
CA LEU A 157 -3.90 11.53 -17.36
C LEU A 157 -3.09 10.58 -18.24
N ARG A 158 -2.52 9.56 -17.58
CA ARG A 158 -1.71 8.51 -18.21
C ARG A 158 -2.39 7.17 -17.98
N GLY A 159 -2.62 6.42 -19.06
CA GLY A 159 -2.84 4.98 -19.00
C GLY A 159 -1.50 4.25 -19.16
N GLY A 160 -1.54 2.95 -19.44
CA GLY A 160 -0.34 2.18 -19.73
C GLY A 160 -0.58 0.68 -19.83
N VAL A 161 0.48 -0.09 -19.64
CA VAL A 161 0.44 -1.55 -19.66
C VAL A 161 1.49 -2.16 -18.73
N ALA A 162 1.09 -3.17 -17.96
CA ALA A 162 1.97 -4.09 -17.26
C ALA A 162 2.16 -5.38 -18.07
N ARG A 163 3.37 -5.95 -18.03
CA ARG A 163 3.73 -7.24 -18.65
C ARG A 163 4.49 -8.09 -17.64
N PHE A 164 4.04 -9.33 -17.46
CA PHE A 164 4.63 -10.29 -16.54
C PHE A 164 5.60 -11.24 -17.26
N VAL A 165 6.60 -11.67 -16.51
CA VAL A 165 7.69 -12.60 -16.89
C VAL A 165 7.61 -13.87 -16.04
N ALA A 166 7.12 -13.73 -14.80
CA ALA A 166 6.62 -14.82 -13.98
C ALA A 166 5.27 -14.34 -13.38
N PRO A 167 4.14 -15.03 -13.62
CA PRO A 167 3.93 -15.97 -14.72
C PRO A 167 4.27 -15.35 -16.08
N ALA A 168 4.51 -16.19 -17.09
CA ALA A 168 4.92 -15.74 -18.41
C ALA A 168 3.71 -15.36 -19.28
N ASP A 169 3.91 -14.41 -20.19
CA ASP A 169 2.97 -13.98 -21.24
C ASP A 169 1.63 -13.38 -20.76
N GLU A 170 1.49 -13.07 -19.47
CA GLU A 170 0.38 -12.29 -18.92
C GLU A 170 0.63 -10.77 -19.05
N SER A 171 -0.44 -10.00 -19.27
CA SER A 171 -0.37 -8.54 -19.37
C SER A 171 -1.67 -7.87 -18.91
N LEU A 172 -1.55 -6.75 -18.19
CA LEU A 172 -2.68 -5.98 -17.67
C LEU A 172 -2.69 -4.57 -18.28
N THR A 173 -3.83 -4.14 -18.81
CA THR A 173 -4.05 -2.75 -19.24
C THR A 173 -4.16 -1.85 -18.01
N LEU A 174 -3.34 -0.80 -17.93
CA LEU A 174 -3.39 0.16 -16.82
C LEU A 174 -4.28 1.34 -17.22
N PRO A 175 -5.43 1.58 -16.54
CA PRO A 175 -6.37 2.62 -16.93
C PRO A 175 -5.83 4.02 -16.68
N ALA A 176 -6.42 5.01 -17.36
CA ALA A 176 -6.08 6.42 -17.17
C ALA A 176 -6.13 6.83 -15.69
N GLY A 177 -5.07 7.49 -15.22
CA GLY A 177 -4.89 7.90 -13.83
C GLY A 177 -4.20 6.88 -12.94
N THR A 178 -3.60 5.82 -13.51
CA THR A 178 -2.75 4.88 -12.76
C THR A 178 -1.39 5.50 -12.44
N ILE A 179 -0.88 5.24 -11.24
CA ILE A 179 0.46 5.62 -10.78
C ILE A 179 1.17 4.41 -10.12
N PHE A 180 2.48 4.56 -9.89
CA PHE A 180 3.32 3.55 -9.24
C PHE A 180 3.59 3.88 -7.75
N PRO A 181 4.12 2.95 -6.93
CA PRO A 181 4.07 3.08 -5.46
C PRO A 181 4.90 4.23 -4.88
N THR A 182 6.01 4.61 -5.51
CA THR A 182 6.85 5.72 -5.05
C THR A 182 6.21 7.06 -5.38
N ALA A 183 5.65 7.21 -6.59
CA ALA A 183 4.78 8.33 -6.95
C ALA A 183 3.61 8.47 -5.97
N HIS A 184 3.01 7.36 -5.53
CA HIS A 184 1.93 7.38 -4.53
C HIS A 184 2.41 7.88 -3.17
N MET A 185 3.52 7.37 -2.64
CA MET A 185 4.11 7.83 -1.37
C MET A 185 4.51 9.32 -1.42
N GLN A 186 5.07 9.79 -2.54
CA GLN A 186 5.41 11.20 -2.71
C GLN A 186 4.16 12.08 -2.82
N ARG A 187 3.11 11.66 -3.55
CA ARG A 187 1.82 12.36 -3.60
C ARG A 187 1.13 12.42 -2.24
N LEU A 188 1.26 11.38 -1.41
CA LEU A 188 0.77 11.35 -0.03
C LEU A 188 1.50 12.36 0.86
N LEU A 189 2.84 12.42 0.78
CA LEU A 189 3.66 13.42 1.47
C LEU A 189 3.35 14.85 1.02
N GLU A 190 3.15 15.08 -0.28
CA GLU A 190 2.71 16.38 -0.78
C GLU A 190 1.30 16.76 -0.29
N ALA A 191 0.37 15.82 -0.28
CA ALA A 191 -1.00 16.04 0.20
C ALA A 191 -0.99 16.45 1.68
N ALA A 192 -0.24 15.71 2.51
CA ALA A 192 0.02 16.05 3.91
C ALA A 192 0.68 17.44 4.08
N ARG A 193 1.64 17.81 3.21
CA ARG A 193 2.27 19.14 3.16
C ARG A 193 1.29 20.25 2.79
N ARG A 194 0.37 20.03 1.84
CA ARG A 194 -0.67 20.99 1.44
C ARG A 194 -1.79 21.12 2.49
N GLY A 195 -1.96 20.11 3.34
CA GLY A 195 -3.09 20.02 4.26
C GLY A 195 -4.33 19.38 3.64
N ASP A 196 -4.17 18.68 2.51
CA ASP A 196 -5.23 17.89 1.89
C ASP A 196 -5.67 16.79 2.86
N ARG A 197 -6.98 16.59 3.02
CA ARG A 197 -7.54 15.62 3.98
C ARG A 197 -7.80 14.23 3.41
N MET A 198 -7.82 14.11 2.08
CA MET A 198 -8.15 12.88 1.37
C MET A 198 -7.40 12.85 0.03
N LEU A 199 -6.93 11.68 -0.38
CA LEU A 199 -6.34 11.42 -1.69
C LEU A 199 -6.86 10.09 -2.21
N VAL A 200 -7.32 10.04 -3.46
CA VAL A 200 -7.79 8.81 -4.11
C VAL A 200 -7.01 8.62 -5.40
N GLN A 201 -6.32 7.48 -5.56
CA GLN A 201 -5.48 7.18 -6.72
C GLN A 201 -5.65 5.72 -7.15
N LYS A 202 -5.48 5.44 -8.45
CA LYS A 202 -5.29 4.07 -8.93
C LYS A 202 -3.81 3.75 -8.84
N VAL A 203 -3.43 2.72 -8.09
CA VAL A 203 -2.03 2.34 -7.86
C VAL A 203 -1.80 0.95 -8.45
N PHE A 204 -0.74 0.81 -9.24
CA PHE A 204 -0.22 -0.49 -9.67
C PHE A 204 1.14 -0.73 -9.03
N ASP A 205 1.30 -1.83 -8.28
CA ASP A 205 2.55 -2.16 -7.58
C ASP A 205 3.30 -3.39 -8.17
N GLY A 206 2.62 -4.20 -8.99
CA GLY A 206 3.15 -5.42 -9.61
C GLY A 206 3.13 -6.67 -8.71
N SER A 207 2.35 -6.66 -7.63
CA SER A 207 2.35 -7.71 -6.61
C SER A 207 1.61 -9.02 -6.96
N GLY A 208 0.68 -8.97 -7.93
CA GLY A 208 -0.18 -10.09 -8.30
C GLY A 208 -1.11 -9.76 -9.48
N PRO A 209 -2.12 -10.60 -9.77
CA PRO A 209 -3.12 -10.32 -10.82
C PRO A 209 -3.92 -9.06 -10.50
N ASP A 210 -4.26 -8.85 -9.23
CA ASP A 210 -5.06 -7.71 -8.76
C ASP A 210 -4.19 -6.59 -8.14
N ALA A 211 -2.93 -6.51 -8.59
CA ALA A 211 -1.97 -5.43 -8.25
C ALA A 211 -2.44 -4.02 -8.60
N LEU A 212 -3.51 -3.88 -9.38
CA LEU A 212 -4.17 -2.61 -9.68
C LEU A 212 -5.29 -2.37 -8.66
N THR A 213 -5.03 -1.50 -7.69
CA THR A 213 -5.98 -1.13 -6.63
C THR A 213 -6.40 0.33 -6.74
N LEU A 214 -7.63 0.63 -6.30
CA LEU A 214 -8.03 1.97 -5.94
C LEU A 214 -7.64 2.20 -4.49
N VAL A 215 -6.69 3.09 -4.24
CA VAL A 215 -6.20 3.42 -2.89
C VAL A 215 -6.83 4.74 -2.46
N THR A 216 -7.51 4.71 -1.31
CA THR A 216 -8.08 5.89 -0.65
C THR A 216 -7.27 6.19 0.61
N ALA A 217 -6.55 7.30 0.62
CA ALA A 217 -5.90 7.84 1.80
C ALA A 217 -6.81 8.82 2.53
N VAL A 218 -6.92 8.67 3.85
CA VAL A 218 -7.45 9.69 4.76
C VAL A 218 -6.28 10.22 5.58
N ILE A 219 -6.01 11.51 5.47
CA ILE A 219 -4.89 12.20 6.12
C ILE A 219 -5.44 12.97 7.31
N GLY A 220 -4.86 12.79 8.49
CA GLY A 220 -5.21 13.46 9.74
C GLY A 220 -4.68 14.88 9.88
N GLU A 221 -4.90 15.49 11.03
CA GLU A 221 -4.30 16.79 11.34
C GLU A 221 -2.81 16.63 11.67
N ALA A 222 -2.01 17.63 11.24
CA ALA A 222 -0.58 17.65 11.53
C ALA A 222 -0.34 17.85 13.03
N ARG A 223 0.40 16.93 13.64
CA ARG A 223 0.86 16.98 15.04
C ARG A 223 2.38 17.03 15.10
N ASP A 224 2.94 17.68 16.11
CA ASP A 224 4.38 17.60 16.37
C ASP A 224 4.71 16.25 17.03
N GLY A 225 5.79 15.61 16.61
CA GLY A 225 6.27 14.35 17.16
C GLY A 225 7.79 14.20 16.99
N LYS A 226 8.39 13.20 17.63
CA LYS A 226 9.84 12.94 17.53
C LYS A 226 10.21 12.53 16.09
N ASP A 227 11.38 12.86 15.58
CA ASP A 227 11.87 12.13 14.40
C ASP A 227 12.25 10.71 14.81
N ALA A 228 11.78 9.73 14.05
CA ALA A 228 12.12 8.32 14.19
C ALA A 228 13.65 8.11 14.14
N ALA A 229 14.35 8.90 13.33
CA ALA A 229 15.80 8.89 13.21
C ALA A 229 16.55 9.65 14.34
N GLY A 230 15.87 10.02 15.44
CA GLY A 230 16.48 10.66 16.61
C GLY A 230 16.82 12.14 16.46
N GLY A 231 16.29 12.80 15.43
CA GLY A 231 16.43 14.24 15.20
C GLY A 231 15.48 15.12 16.02
N GLU A 232 15.47 16.40 15.69
CA GLU A 232 14.53 17.40 16.24
C GLU A 232 13.05 17.00 16.05
N PRO A 233 12.11 17.53 16.86
CA PRO A 233 10.69 17.33 16.63
C PRO A 233 10.28 17.73 15.20
N GLN A 234 9.61 16.82 14.50
CA GLN A 234 9.12 17.02 13.15
C GLN A 234 7.60 16.96 13.11
N ARG A 235 6.99 17.55 12.07
CA ARG A 235 5.55 17.41 11.86
C ARG A 235 5.23 16.01 11.36
N GLN A 236 4.13 15.47 11.86
CA GLN A 236 3.65 14.12 11.60
C GLN A 236 2.15 14.13 11.34
N TRP A 237 1.66 13.19 10.54
CA TRP A 237 0.25 13.04 10.20
C TRP A 237 -0.20 11.61 10.48
N PRO A 238 -1.23 11.36 11.30
CA PRO A 238 -1.87 10.05 11.31
C PRO A 238 -2.60 9.86 9.97
N VAL A 239 -2.38 8.74 9.31
CA VAL A 239 -2.93 8.40 7.99
C VAL A 239 -3.58 7.01 8.08
N SER A 240 -4.70 6.80 7.38
CA SER A 240 -5.14 5.47 6.97
C SER A 240 -5.16 5.39 5.45
N LEU A 241 -4.75 4.26 4.88
CA LEU A 241 -4.87 3.91 3.47
C LEU A 241 -5.77 2.67 3.37
N ALA A 242 -6.91 2.81 2.67
CA ALA A 242 -7.82 1.72 2.36
C ALA A 242 -7.65 1.29 0.89
N TYR A 243 -7.47 -0.01 0.67
CA TYR A 243 -7.21 -0.60 -0.64
C TYR A 243 -8.45 -1.36 -1.13
N PHE A 244 -8.90 -1.05 -2.34
CA PHE A 244 -10.02 -1.72 -2.99
C PHE A 244 -9.53 -2.30 -4.33
N ARG A 245 -9.74 -3.59 -4.57
CA ARG A 245 -9.45 -4.22 -5.87
C ARG A 245 -10.29 -3.57 -6.97
N LEU A 246 -9.67 -3.26 -8.11
CA LEU A 246 -10.40 -2.92 -9.34
C LEU A 246 -10.57 -4.19 -10.17
N ASP A 247 -11.81 -4.54 -10.50
CA ASP A 247 -12.08 -5.63 -11.45
C ASP A 247 -11.81 -5.18 -12.89
N ASP A 248 -11.46 -6.12 -13.78
CA ASP A 248 -11.10 -5.86 -15.18
C ASP A 248 -12.11 -4.95 -15.89
N ALA A 249 -13.39 -5.20 -15.64
CA ALA A 249 -14.49 -4.44 -16.21
C ALA A 249 -14.49 -2.99 -15.71
N ALA A 250 -14.20 -2.73 -14.43
CA ALA A 250 -14.10 -1.38 -13.87
C ALA A 250 -12.81 -0.67 -14.33
N ALA A 251 -11.74 -1.43 -14.61
CA ALA A 251 -10.53 -0.91 -15.24
C ALA A 251 -10.78 -0.47 -16.69
N GLU A 252 -11.53 -1.24 -17.48
CA GLU A 252 -11.95 -0.85 -18.85
C GLU A 252 -13.05 0.25 -18.86
N GLY A 253 -13.67 0.56 -17.72
CA GLY A 253 -14.79 1.50 -17.62
C GLY A 253 -16.14 0.93 -18.09
N VAL A 254 -16.25 -0.40 -18.14
CA VAL A 254 -17.38 -1.16 -18.69
C VAL A 254 -18.02 -2.04 -17.59
N VAL A 255 -18.62 -1.42 -16.56
CA VAL A 255 -19.55 -2.15 -15.67
C VAL A 255 -20.71 -1.31 -15.16
N ASP A 256 -21.83 -2.02 -15.02
CA ASP A 256 -23.05 -1.65 -14.29
C ASP A 256 -22.88 -1.83 -12.76
N ARG A 257 -21.65 -2.12 -12.28
CA ARG A 257 -21.26 -2.02 -10.87
C ARG A 257 -20.89 -0.57 -10.57
N SER A 258 -21.65 0.05 -9.69
CA SER A 258 -21.36 1.40 -9.24
C SER A 258 -20.21 1.40 -8.24
N ALA A 259 -19.60 2.57 -8.03
CA ALA A 259 -18.62 2.74 -6.95
C ALA A 259 -19.20 2.47 -5.55
N ARG A 260 -20.54 2.42 -5.41
CA ARG A 260 -21.22 2.05 -4.17
C ARG A 260 -21.05 0.57 -3.85
N ASP A 261 -21.15 -0.28 -4.87
CA ASP A 261 -21.03 -1.75 -4.71
C ASP A 261 -19.62 -2.18 -4.28
N MET A 262 -18.59 -1.36 -4.56
CA MET A 262 -17.24 -1.51 -4.01
C MET A 262 -17.09 -0.94 -2.59
N LEU A 263 -17.76 0.17 -2.28
CA LEU A 263 -17.74 0.78 -0.94
C LEU A 263 -18.52 -0.07 0.09
N ASP A 264 -19.65 -0.63 -0.32
CA ASP A 264 -20.53 -1.46 0.52
C ASP A 264 -19.91 -2.85 0.80
N ALA A 265 -18.93 -3.28 -0.01
CA ALA A 265 -18.12 -4.48 0.23
C ALA A 265 -16.99 -4.25 1.27
N GLY A 266 -16.60 -2.99 1.52
CA GLY A 266 -15.42 -2.63 2.30
C GLY A 266 -14.10 -2.78 1.52
N PRO A 267 -12.98 -2.33 2.11
CA PRO A 267 -11.64 -2.51 1.55
C PRO A 267 -11.14 -3.95 1.73
N ASP A 268 -10.31 -4.41 0.80
CA ASP A 268 -9.60 -5.70 0.87
C ASP A 268 -8.47 -5.72 1.91
N PHE A 269 -8.00 -4.53 2.29
CA PHE A 269 -6.90 -4.29 3.24
C PHE A 269 -6.89 -2.83 3.68
N GLU A 270 -6.57 -2.59 4.96
CA GLU A 270 -6.27 -1.26 5.47
C GLU A 270 -4.89 -1.22 6.13
N ILE A 271 -4.18 -0.11 5.96
CA ILE A 271 -2.97 0.19 6.73
C ILE A 271 -3.08 1.59 7.32
N SER A 272 -2.87 1.70 8.63
CA SER A 272 -2.75 2.99 9.30
C SER A 272 -1.35 3.20 9.89
N PHE A 273 -0.90 4.45 9.91
CA PHE A 273 0.42 4.84 10.41
C PHE A 273 0.49 6.33 10.74
N THR A 274 1.46 6.69 11.57
CA THR A 274 1.94 8.06 11.74
C THR A 274 3.04 8.33 10.71
N LEU A 275 2.71 9.09 9.67
CA LEU A 275 3.63 9.54 8.63
C LEU A 275 4.51 10.66 9.18
N GLY A 276 5.83 10.47 9.23
CA GLY A 276 6.79 11.53 9.48
C GLY A 276 7.15 12.30 8.20
N SER A 277 7.53 13.57 8.32
CA SER A 277 7.85 14.44 7.17
C SER A 277 8.89 13.88 6.20
N GLY A 278 9.81 13.01 6.66
CA GLY A 278 10.79 12.35 5.81
C GLY A 278 10.32 11.07 5.09
N GLY A 279 9.01 10.78 5.06
CA GLY A 279 8.45 9.54 4.48
C GLY A 279 8.59 8.29 5.36
N VAL A 280 9.02 8.45 6.61
CA VAL A 280 9.14 7.35 7.58
C VAL A 280 7.78 7.05 8.19
N LEU A 281 7.40 5.77 8.24
CA LEU A 281 6.17 5.32 8.91
C LEU A 281 6.47 4.98 10.37
N GLN A 282 5.56 5.32 11.27
CA GLN A 282 5.57 4.98 12.70
C GLN A 282 4.17 4.50 13.09
N ASP A 283 4.01 3.91 14.28
CA ASP A 283 2.71 3.44 14.79
C ASP A 283 1.94 2.55 13.78
N VAL A 284 2.63 1.70 13.03
CA VAL A 284 2.05 0.98 11.87
C VAL A 284 1.06 -0.08 12.35
N VAL A 285 -0.13 -0.13 11.74
CA VAL A 285 -1.09 -1.24 11.89
C VAL A 285 -1.56 -1.69 10.51
N LEU A 286 -1.49 -2.99 10.27
CA LEU A 286 -1.90 -3.69 9.04
C LEU A 286 -3.19 -4.48 9.37
N ASP A 287 -4.36 -4.07 8.90
CA ASP A 287 -5.65 -4.77 9.13
C ASP A 287 -6.08 -5.53 7.87
N TYR A 288 -6.26 -6.85 8.01
CA TYR A 288 -6.64 -7.79 6.96
C TYR A 288 -8.13 -8.15 7.00
N GLY A 289 -8.91 -7.44 7.83
CA GLY A 289 -10.35 -7.66 8.00
C GLY A 289 -10.66 -8.63 9.14
N ASP A 290 -10.00 -9.79 9.21
CA ASP A 290 -10.18 -10.83 10.23
C ASP A 290 -9.10 -10.85 11.34
N PHE A 291 -7.91 -10.32 11.06
CA PHE A 291 -6.85 -10.03 12.03
C PHE A 291 -6.11 -8.74 11.66
N ALA A 292 -5.42 -8.15 12.64
CA ALA A 292 -4.53 -7.01 12.43
C ALA A 292 -3.13 -7.28 13.01
N MET A 293 -2.09 -6.66 12.45
CA MET A 293 -0.70 -6.73 12.96
C MET A 293 -0.16 -5.33 13.25
N ARG A 294 0.46 -5.16 14.42
CA ARG A 294 1.13 -3.93 14.85
C ARG A 294 2.61 -3.98 14.51
N GLY A 295 3.10 -3.00 13.77
CA GLY A 295 4.51 -2.76 13.46
C GLY A 295 5.13 -1.74 14.40
N VAL A 296 5.82 -2.23 15.43
CA VAL A 296 6.63 -1.40 16.34
C VAL A 296 7.98 -1.14 15.68
N LEU A 297 8.30 0.13 15.41
CA LEU A 297 9.61 0.51 14.84
C LEU A 297 10.73 0.23 15.85
N GLU A 298 11.70 -0.61 15.48
CA GLU A 298 12.84 -0.99 16.32
C GLU A 298 14.16 -0.36 15.83
N ASP A 299 14.33 -0.17 14.51
CA ASP A 299 15.56 0.38 13.90
C ASP A 299 15.25 1.23 12.66
N ILE A 300 16.09 2.23 12.41
CA ILE A 300 16.05 3.07 11.21
C ILE A 300 17.44 3.55 10.78
N GLU A 301 17.79 3.25 9.53
CA GLU A 301 18.98 3.78 8.84
C GLU A 301 18.55 4.82 7.80
N VAL A 302 19.10 6.04 7.85
CA VAL A 302 18.86 7.09 6.84
C VAL A 302 20.08 7.18 5.92
N PHE A 303 19.86 7.13 4.61
CA PHE A 303 20.90 7.16 3.60
C PHE A 303 21.07 8.57 3.01
N THR A 304 22.31 8.99 2.82
CA THR A 304 22.61 10.14 1.96
C THR A 304 22.15 9.83 0.52
N PRO A 305 21.42 10.73 -0.15
CA PRO A 305 21.11 10.60 -1.58
C PRO A 305 22.37 10.48 -2.44
N PRO A 306 22.30 9.85 -3.62
CA PRO A 306 23.41 9.79 -4.55
C PRO A 306 23.81 11.18 -5.03
N THR A 307 25.09 11.37 -5.35
CA THR A 307 25.53 12.47 -6.21
C THR A 307 25.41 12.01 -7.66
N CYS A 308 24.78 12.84 -8.50
CA CYS A 308 24.55 12.57 -9.91
C CYS A 308 25.24 13.64 -10.77
N GLU A 309 25.61 13.28 -11.99
CA GLU A 309 26.31 14.13 -12.96
C GLU A 309 25.36 14.94 -13.86
#